data_AF-I6ZIX7-F1
#
_entry.id   AF-I6ZIX7-F1
#
_cell.length_a   1.000
_cell.length_b   1.000
_cell.length_c   1.000
_cell.angle_alpha   90.00
_cell.angle_beta   90.00
_cell.angle_gamma   90.00
#
_symmetry.space_group_name_H-M   'P 1'
#
loop_
_entity.id
_entity.type
_entity.pdbx_description
1 polymer ?
#
loop_
_entity_poly.entity_id
_entity_poly.type
_entity_poly.pdbx_seq_one_letter_code
_entity_poly.pdbx_strand_id
1 'polypeptide(L)'
;MEAVKMFFFLVGVLLTFTKCTESRKPVESVADLDNMAIQTVFSQSVGSISDQCLQCICMAESNCRKIGYMWYRGTLSCGYYMIDEIYWQECGRPGGDFMHCALDYSCARTCVKKYTTQLGEHSGCPDTCQTYARTHHGGPLGCHNKETIPFWHRVQSFGCN
;
A
#
# COMPACT_ATOMS: atom_id res chain seq x y z
N MET A 1 -40.04 -19.23 39.19
CA MET A 1 -38.62 -19.00 38.87
C MET A 1 -38.19 -20.16 37.99
N GLU A 2 -38.14 -19.99 36.66
CA GLU A 2 -37.60 -20.94 35.65
C GLU A 2 -38.08 -20.46 34.25
N ALA A 3 -37.72 -19.23 33.82
CA ALA A 3 -38.19 -18.71 32.52
C ALA A 3 -37.33 -17.56 31.92
N VAL A 4 -36.02 -17.47 32.20
CA VAL A 4 -35.16 -16.40 31.64
C VAL A 4 -33.79 -16.90 31.16
N LYS A 5 -33.70 -18.16 30.70
CA LYS A 5 -32.43 -18.73 30.19
C LYS A 5 -32.43 -19.11 28.71
N MET A 6 -33.45 -18.73 27.93
CA MET A 6 -33.56 -19.10 26.51
C MET A 6 -33.67 -17.91 25.53
N PHE A 7 -33.17 -16.73 25.89
CA PHE A 7 -33.29 -15.52 25.05
C PHE A 7 -31.97 -14.90 24.57
N PHE A 8 -30.83 -15.62 24.65
CA PHE A 8 -29.53 -15.07 24.26
C PHE A 8 -28.82 -15.77 23.08
N PHE A 9 -29.47 -16.71 22.38
CA PHE A 9 -28.83 -17.47 21.30
C PHE A 9 -29.37 -17.26 19.88
N LEU A 10 -30.22 -16.25 19.64
CA LEU A 10 -30.83 -15.99 18.33
C LEU A 10 -30.60 -14.58 17.73
N VAL A 11 -29.60 -13.83 18.20
CA VAL A 11 -29.22 -12.52 17.61
C VAL A 11 -27.70 -12.43 17.39
N GLY A 12 -27.08 -13.53 16.97
CA GLY A 12 -25.62 -13.61 16.74
C GLY A 12 -25.22 -13.69 15.26
N VAL A 13 -26.17 -13.54 14.33
CA VAL A 13 -25.93 -13.63 12.88
C VAL A 13 -26.72 -12.50 12.20
N LEU A 14 -26.28 -11.27 12.40
CA LEU A 14 -26.70 -10.15 11.56
C LEU A 14 -25.50 -9.24 11.29
N LEU A 15 -24.77 -9.59 10.24
CA LEU A 15 -24.14 -8.68 9.27
C LEU A 15 -23.98 -7.22 9.73
N THR A 16 -22.87 -6.90 10.37
CA THR A 16 -22.30 -5.56 10.24
C THR A 16 -21.16 -5.64 9.25
N PHE A 17 -21.51 -5.59 7.96
CA PHE A 17 -20.62 -5.02 6.95
C PHE A 17 -20.37 -3.58 7.37
N THR A 18 -19.33 -3.34 8.16
CA THR A 18 -18.85 -1.99 8.44
C THR A 18 -18.25 -1.49 7.13
N LYS A 19 -19.08 -0.89 6.29
CA LYS A 19 -18.63 0.01 5.22
C LYS A 19 -17.65 0.98 5.86
N CYS A 20 -16.42 1.05 5.35
CA CYS A 20 -15.50 2.14 5.64
C CYS A 20 -16.17 3.42 5.11
N THR A 21 -16.96 4.06 5.97
CA THR A 21 -17.68 5.29 5.65
C THR A 21 -16.75 6.46 5.88
N GLU A 22 -16.84 7.36 4.91
CA GLU A 22 -16.04 8.55 4.72
C GLU A 22 -16.18 9.52 5.88
N SER A 23 -15.07 9.84 6.56
CA SER A 23 -14.98 11.02 7.43
C SER A 23 -13.99 11.98 6.79
N ARG A 24 -14.51 12.99 6.09
CA ARG A 24 -13.73 14.14 5.63
C ARG A 24 -13.47 15.02 6.85
N LYS A 25 -12.19 15.29 7.14
CA LYS A 25 -11.79 16.54 7.78
C LYS A 25 -11.14 17.43 6.72
N PRO A 26 -11.44 18.74 6.67
CA PRO A 26 -10.73 19.67 5.80
C PRO A 26 -9.27 19.77 6.27
N VAL A 27 -8.33 19.71 5.34
CA VAL A 27 -6.93 20.09 5.60
C VAL A 27 -6.89 21.61 5.54
N GLU A 28 -6.72 22.25 6.70
CA GLU A 28 -6.48 23.69 6.78
C GLU A 28 -4.99 23.98 6.47
N SER A 29 -4.81 24.71 5.37
CA SER A 29 -3.68 25.55 4.97
C SER A 29 -2.25 24.99 4.97
N VAL A 30 -1.67 24.99 3.76
CA VAL A 30 -0.22 24.96 3.50
C VAL A 30 0.44 26.25 3.99
N ALA A 31 1.25 26.18 5.03
CA ALA A 31 2.15 27.26 5.43
C ALA A 31 3.46 26.68 5.95
N ASP A 32 4.55 27.34 5.55
CA ASP A 32 5.92 27.29 6.08
C ASP A 32 6.94 26.45 5.28
N LEU A 33 7.36 27.06 4.16
CA LEU A 33 8.72 26.95 3.63
C LEU A 33 9.56 28.11 4.21
N ASP A 34 10.81 27.82 4.59
CA ASP A 34 12.03 28.68 4.64
C ASP A 34 12.94 28.24 5.81
N ASN A 35 14.27 28.20 5.80
CA ASN A 35 15.35 28.19 4.80
C ASN A 35 16.66 27.82 5.56
N MET A 36 17.73 27.44 4.85
CA MET A 36 19.16 27.35 5.27
C MET A 36 19.72 26.06 5.92
N ALA A 37 20.29 25.19 5.09
CA ALA A 37 21.72 24.84 5.16
C ALA A 37 22.12 24.09 3.88
N ILE A 38 23.03 24.68 3.10
CA ILE A 38 23.75 23.99 2.02
C ILE A 38 24.65 22.95 2.69
N GLN A 39 24.14 21.74 2.83
CA GLN A 39 24.97 20.55 2.85
C GLN A 39 24.89 20.00 1.44
N THR A 40 26.02 20.01 0.75
CA THR A 40 26.22 19.24 -0.48
C THR A 40 26.14 17.76 -0.12
N VAL A 41 24.92 17.28 0.13
CA VAL A 41 24.60 15.88 -0.03
C VAL A 41 24.63 15.71 -1.53
N PHE A 42 25.56 14.91 -2.04
CA PHE A 42 25.32 14.22 -3.28
C PHE A 42 24.04 13.43 -3.06
N SER A 43 22.89 14.05 -3.35
CA SER A 43 21.68 13.32 -3.65
C SER A 43 22.07 12.53 -4.88
N GLN A 44 22.60 11.32 -4.67
CA GLN A 44 22.47 10.30 -5.67
C GLN A 44 21.01 10.39 -6.10
N SER A 45 20.77 10.55 -7.39
CA SER A 45 19.46 10.30 -7.93
C SER A 45 19.22 8.81 -7.70
N VAL A 46 18.81 8.48 -6.48
CA VAL A 46 18.27 7.18 -6.11
C VAL A 46 17.21 6.92 -7.15
N GLY A 47 17.27 5.76 -7.81
CA GLY A 47 16.19 5.32 -8.66
C GLY A 47 14.92 5.38 -7.83
N SER A 48 14.12 6.42 -8.05
CA SER A 48 12.84 6.54 -7.37
C SER A 48 11.82 5.99 -8.33
N ILE A 49 10.99 5.06 -7.87
CA ILE A 49 9.88 4.56 -8.67
C ILE A 49 9.12 5.72 -9.33
N SER A 50 8.93 5.63 -10.65
CA SER A 50 8.26 6.67 -11.42
C SER A 50 6.76 6.71 -11.13
N ASP A 51 6.15 7.87 -11.35
CA ASP A 51 4.70 8.04 -11.20
C ASP A 51 3.90 7.10 -12.12
N GLN A 52 4.42 6.85 -13.32
CA GLN A 52 3.86 5.89 -14.27
C GLN A 52 3.92 4.46 -13.71
N CYS A 53 5.05 4.04 -13.14
CA CYS A 53 5.19 2.72 -12.55
C CYS A 53 4.23 2.52 -11.36
N LEU A 54 4.15 3.52 -10.46
CA LEU A 54 3.18 3.53 -9.36
C LEU A 54 1.73 3.39 -9.86
N GLN A 55 1.40 4.03 -10.99
CA GLN A 55 0.08 3.92 -11.59
C GLN A 55 -0.19 2.51 -12.12
N CYS A 56 0.75 1.88 -12.83
CA CYS A 56 0.55 0.53 -13.33
C CYS A 56 0.45 -0.52 -12.21
N ILE A 57 1.21 -0.36 -11.12
CA ILE A 57 1.07 -1.22 -9.93
C ILE A 57 -0.35 -1.07 -9.34
N CYS A 58 -0.83 0.16 -9.19
CA CYS A 58 -2.20 0.43 -8.73
C CYS A 58 -3.25 -0.25 -9.62
N MET A 59 -3.08 -0.16 -10.95
CA MET A 59 -3.95 -0.81 -11.92
C MET A 59 -3.90 -2.35 -11.80
N ALA A 60 -2.71 -2.92 -11.64
CA ALA A 60 -2.52 -4.35 -11.49
C ALA A 60 -3.12 -4.91 -10.18
N GLU A 61 -3.10 -4.16 -9.09
CA GLU A 61 -3.66 -4.61 -7.81
C GLU A 61 -5.19 -4.49 -7.79
N SER A 62 -5.72 -3.30 -8.09
CA SER A 62 -7.12 -2.96 -7.81
C SER A 62 -7.88 -2.34 -8.99
N ASN A 63 -7.30 -2.33 -10.20
CA ASN A 63 -7.69 -1.39 -11.28
C ASN A 63 -7.66 0.07 -10.81
N CYS A 64 -6.75 0.37 -9.88
CA CYS A 64 -6.59 1.63 -9.21
C CYS A 64 -7.89 2.19 -8.59
N ARG A 65 -8.60 1.32 -7.87
CA ARG A 65 -9.84 1.65 -7.18
C ARG A 65 -9.67 1.44 -5.69
N LYS A 66 -10.41 2.23 -4.91
CA LYS A 66 -10.61 2.00 -3.48
C LYS A 66 -11.43 0.72 -3.28
N ILE A 67 -10.76 -0.41 -3.23
CA ILE A 67 -11.33 -1.68 -2.77
C ILE A 67 -11.15 -1.80 -1.26
N GLY A 68 -12.04 -2.53 -0.61
CA GLY A 68 -11.95 -2.79 0.83
C GLY A 68 -10.77 -3.71 1.16
N TYR A 69 -10.95 -4.55 2.16
CA TYR A 69 -9.96 -5.58 2.49
C TYR A 69 -10.27 -6.89 1.77
N MET A 70 -9.23 -7.66 1.49
CA MET A 70 -9.32 -9.03 1.01
C MET A 70 -8.21 -9.86 1.67
N TRP A 71 -8.52 -11.10 2.02
CA TRP A 71 -7.50 -12.06 2.43
C TRP A 71 -6.65 -12.45 1.23
N TYR A 72 -5.35 -12.19 1.31
CA TYR A 72 -4.39 -12.47 0.25
C TYR A 72 -3.08 -12.96 0.86
N ARG A 73 -2.55 -14.10 0.35
CA ARG A 73 -1.28 -14.70 0.82
C ARG A 73 -1.16 -14.88 2.34
N GLY A 74 -2.29 -15.11 3.03
CA GLY A 74 -2.32 -15.32 4.48
C GLY A 74 -2.33 -14.05 5.33
N THR A 75 -2.35 -12.87 4.71
CA THR A 75 -2.51 -11.57 5.39
C THR A 75 -3.76 -10.85 4.90
N LEU A 76 -4.17 -9.84 5.67
CA LEU A 76 -5.27 -8.96 5.32
C LEU A 76 -4.72 -7.78 4.52
N SER A 77 -4.96 -7.78 3.21
CA SER A 77 -4.54 -6.70 2.30
C SER A 77 -5.69 -5.74 2.03
N CYS A 78 -5.40 -4.46 1.79
CA CYS A 78 -6.40 -3.41 1.66
C CYS A 78 -6.09 -2.37 0.57
N GLY A 79 -7.15 -1.83 -0.03
CA GLY A 79 -7.09 -0.54 -0.71
C GLY A 79 -6.49 -0.56 -2.11
N TYR A 80 -6.01 0.61 -2.55
CA TYR A 80 -5.57 0.85 -3.93
C TYR A 80 -4.43 -0.07 -4.39
N TYR A 81 -3.56 -0.43 -3.45
CA TYR A 81 -2.32 -1.15 -3.69
C TYR A 81 -2.27 -2.50 -2.95
N MET A 82 -3.39 -3.00 -2.43
CA MET A 82 -3.44 -4.28 -1.70
C MET A 82 -2.36 -4.41 -0.60
N ILE A 83 -2.09 -3.31 0.09
CA ILE A 83 -1.09 -3.21 1.16
C ILE A 83 -1.60 -3.99 2.37
N ASP A 84 -0.73 -4.71 3.08
CA ASP A 84 -1.03 -5.27 4.40
C ASP A 84 -0.37 -4.47 5.53
N GLU A 85 -0.70 -4.81 6.77
CA GLU A 85 -0.24 -4.04 7.93
C GLU A 85 1.29 -4.06 8.08
N ILE A 86 1.95 -5.17 7.78
CA ILE A 86 3.42 -5.28 7.86
C ILE A 86 4.06 -4.36 6.83
N TYR A 87 3.58 -4.38 5.59
CA TYR A 87 4.02 -3.48 4.52
C TYR A 87 3.86 -2.01 4.94
N TRP A 88 2.73 -1.66 5.54
CA TRP A 88 2.48 -0.29 6.02
C TRP A 88 3.43 0.12 7.16
N GLN A 89 3.78 -0.81 8.05
CA GLN A 89 4.76 -0.56 9.09
C GLN A 89 6.16 -0.32 8.50
N GLU A 90 6.55 -1.14 7.53
CA GLU A 90 7.85 -1.02 6.83
C GLU A 90 7.96 0.27 6.02
N CYS A 91 6.86 0.79 5.47
CA CYS A 91 6.86 2.09 4.78
C CYS A 91 6.83 3.32 5.72
N GLY A 92 6.94 3.11 7.04
CA GLY A 92 7.06 4.15 8.05
C GLY A 92 5.74 4.66 8.62
N ARG A 93 4.68 3.83 8.59
CA ARG A 93 3.37 4.10 9.21
C ARG A 93 2.71 5.44 8.80
N PRO A 94 2.68 5.81 7.50
CA PRO A 94 2.05 7.06 7.07
C PRO A 94 0.54 7.07 7.39
N GLY A 95 0.00 8.25 7.73
CA GLY A 95 -1.42 8.41 8.05
C GLY A 95 -1.86 7.88 9.42
N GLY A 96 -0.95 7.30 10.21
CA GLY A 96 -1.21 6.87 11.60
C GLY A 96 -2.00 5.58 11.76
N ASP A 97 -2.80 5.20 10.76
CA ASP A 97 -3.60 3.97 10.72
C ASP A 97 -3.47 3.27 9.36
N PHE A 98 -3.17 1.97 9.39
CA PHE A 98 -2.98 1.15 8.20
C PHE A 98 -4.19 1.21 7.25
N MET A 99 -5.39 0.98 7.78
CA MET A 99 -6.60 0.88 6.96
C MET A 99 -6.96 2.22 6.34
N HIS A 100 -6.90 3.33 7.10
CA HIS A 100 -7.09 4.67 6.56
C HIS A 100 -6.08 4.97 5.46
N CYS A 101 -4.80 4.66 5.68
CA CYS A 101 -3.77 4.93 4.68
C CYS A 101 -3.96 4.11 3.41
N ALA A 102 -4.24 2.81 3.51
CA ALA A 102 -4.45 1.94 2.36
C ALA A 102 -5.65 2.38 1.50
N LEU A 103 -6.69 2.93 2.14
CA LEU A 103 -7.92 3.44 1.52
C LEU A 103 -7.83 4.89 1.02
N ASP A 104 -6.74 5.59 1.31
CA ASP A 104 -6.43 6.92 0.80
C ASP A 104 -5.37 6.81 -0.30
N TYR A 105 -5.70 7.30 -1.51
CA TYR A 105 -4.82 7.11 -2.67
C TYR A 105 -3.43 7.74 -2.44
N SER A 106 -3.39 8.95 -1.90
CA SER A 106 -2.13 9.69 -1.70
C SER A 106 -1.27 9.05 -0.61
N CYS A 107 -1.87 8.58 0.48
CA CYS A 107 -1.18 7.89 1.56
C CYS A 107 -0.65 6.53 1.10
N ALA A 108 -1.48 5.70 0.48
CA ALA A 108 -1.07 4.39 -0.03
C ALA A 108 0.04 4.53 -1.08
N ARG A 109 -0.08 5.49 -2.01
CA ARG A 109 0.94 5.79 -3.02
C ARG A 109 2.26 6.20 -2.40
N THR A 110 2.23 7.06 -1.39
CA THR A 110 3.42 7.44 -0.61
C THR A 110 4.05 6.23 0.08
N CYS A 111 3.23 5.36 0.66
CA CYS A 111 3.68 4.14 1.32
C CYS A 111 4.40 3.19 0.33
N VAL A 112 3.79 2.88 -0.82
CA VAL A 112 4.42 2.02 -1.84
C VAL A 112 5.71 2.65 -2.36
N LYS A 113 5.73 3.97 -2.60
CA LYS A 113 6.95 4.67 -3.01
C LYS A 113 8.08 4.51 -1.99
N LYS A 114 7.80 4.74 -0.70
CA LYS A 114 8.80 4.57 0.37
C LYS A 114 9.28 3.13 0.48
N TYR A 115 8.36 2.18 0.56
CA TYR A 115 8.67 0.75 0.69
C TYR A 115 9.57 0.25 -0.45
N THR A 116 9.16 0.49 -1.69
CA THR A 116 9.85 -0.04 -2.86
C THR A 116 11.19 0.64 -3.13
N THR A 117 11.33 1.93 -2.79
CA THR A 117 12.62 2.64 -2.90
C THR A 117 13.59 2.11 -1.84
N GLN A 118 13.18 2.08 -0.56
CA GLN A 118 14.03 1.63 0.54
C GLN A 118 14.47 0.16 0.40
N LEU A 119 13.56 -0.72 -0.01
CA LEU A 119 13.85 -2.15 -0.12
C LEU A 119 14.39 -2.55 -1.49
N GLY A 120 14.09 -1.79 -2.55
CA GLY A 120 14.70 -1.95 -3.86
C GLY A 120 16.21 -1.80 -3.78
N GLU A 121 16.70 -0.78 -3.07
CA GLU A 121 18.13 -0.54 -2.83
C GLU A 121 18.85 -1.75 -2.21
N HIS A 122 18.22 -2.39 -1.22
CA HIS A 122 18.82 -3.53 -0.49
C HIS A 122 18.61 -4.88 -1.17
N SER A 123 17.81 -4.93 -2.24
CA SER A 123 17.47 -6.17 -2.94
C SER A 123 18.60 -6.71 -3.82
N GLY A 124 19.57 -5.87 -4.21
CA GLY A 124 20.62 -6.22 -5.18
C GLY A 124 20.11 -6.33 -6.62
N CYS A 125 18.92 -5.81 -6.92
CA CYS A 125 18.33 -5.76 -8.26
C CYS A 125 18.43 -4.37 -8.88
N PRO A 126 18.42 -4.23 -10.22
CA PRO A 126 18.44 -2.92 -10.88
C PRO A 126 17.20 -2.09 -10.57
N ASP A 127 17.37 -0.78 -10.41
CA ASP A 127 16.29 0.19 -10.20
C ASP A 127 15.39 0.36 -11.43
N THR A 128 14.45 -0.55 -11.62
CA THR A 128 13.51 -0.61 -12.75
C THR A 128 12.09 -0.77 -12.25
N CYS A 129 11.09 -0.44 -13.09
CA CYS A 129 9.70 -0.69 -12.72
C CYS A 129 9.43 -2.17 -12.44
N GLN A 130 10.08 -3.06 -13.19
CA GLN A 130 10.06 -4.50 -12.93
C GLN A 130 10.51 -4.82 -11.50
N THR A 131 11.64 -4.29 -11.06
CA THR A 131 12.14 -4.52 -9.69
C THR A 131 11.14 -4.00 -8.67
N TYR A 132 10.67 -2.76 -8.78
CA TYR A 132 9.73 -2.21 -7.80
C TYR A 132 8.38 -2.94 -7.76
N ALA A 133 7.83 -3.32 -8.91
CA ALA A 133 6.59 -4.10 -8.98
C ALA A 133 6.76 -5.47 -8.31
N ARG A 134 7.88 -6.13 -8.55
CA ARG A 134 8.17 -7.44 -7.96
C ARG A 134 8.46 -7.34 -6.47
N THR A 135 9.12 -6.27 -6.02
CA THR A 135 9.33 -5.96 -4.59
C THR A 135 8.01 -5.64 -3.89
N HIS A 136 7.11 -4.89 -4.54
CA HIS A 136 5.77 -4.63 -4.00
C HIS A 136 5.00 -5.94 -3.78
N HIS A 137 5.04 -6.85 -4.75
CA HIS A 137 4.26 -8.09 -4.70
C HIS A 137 4.88 -9.21 -3.84
N GLY A 138 6.22 -9.24 -3.74
CA GLY A 138 6.97 -10.33 -3.14
C GLY A 138 7.82 -9.95 -1.94
N GLY A 139 7.72 -8.71 -1.47
CA GLY A 139 8.55 -8.17 -0.39
C GLY A 139 10.00 -7.88 -0.82
N PRO A 140 10.93 -7.69 0.13
CA PRO A 140 12.28 -7.19 -0.14
C PRO A 140 13.09 -7.97 -1.19
N LEU A 141 12.87 -9.29 -1.28
CA LEU A 141 13.56 -10.18 -2.23
C LEU A 141 12.67 -10.56 -3.44
N GLY A 142 11.57 -9.85 -3.64
CA GLY A 142 10.59 -10.16 -4.68
C GLY A 142 11.17 -10.18 -6.09
N CYS A 143 12.19 -9.36 -6.38
CA CYS A 143 12.89 -9.33 -7.67
C CYS A 143 13.73 -10.59 -7.96
N HIS A 144 14.05 -11.41 -6.96
CA HIS A 144 14.70 -12.71 -7.15
C HIS A 144 13.70 -13.87 -7.19
N ASN A 145 12.50 -13.65 -6.68
CA ASN A 145 11.46 -14.67 -6.62
C ASN A 145 10.74 -14.81 -7.98
N LYS A 146 10.82 -15.98 -8.61
CA LYS A 146 10.12 -16.26 -9.87
C LYS A 146 8.59 -16.18 -9.77
N GLU A 147 8.03 -16.37 -8.57
CA GLU A 147 6.58 -16.29 -8.32
C GLU A 147 6.01 -14.87 -8.48
N THR A 148 6.87 -13.85 -8.57
CA THR A 148 6.46 -12.45 -8.84
C THR A 148 6.45 -12.10 -10.33
N ILE A 149 6.95 -12.98 -11.21
CA ILE A 149 6.96 -12.76 -12.67
C ILE A 149 5.53 -12.60 -13.23
N PRO A 150 4.52 -13.42 -12.85
CA PRO A 150 3.16 -13.22 -13.34
C PRO A 150 2.57 -11.86 -12.97
N PHE A 151 2.89 -11.36 -11.77
CA PHE A 151 2.48 -10.01 -11.36
C PHE A 151 3.15 -8.93 -12.20
N TRP A 152 4.45 -9.08 -12.49
CA TRP A 152 5.15 -8.17 -13.40
C TRP A 152 4.52 -8.13 -14.79
N HIS A 153 4.21 -9.28 -15.39
CA HIS A 153 3.51 -9.30 -16.69
C HIS A 153 2.15 -8.60 -16.64
N ARG A 154 1.44 -8.69 -15.51
CA ARG A 154 0.20 -7.93 -15.31
C ARG A 154 0.45 -6.42 -15.27
N VAL A 155 1.49 -5.96 -14.57
CA VAL A 155 1.90 -4.54 -14.56
C VAL A 155 2.29 -4.08 -15.98
N GLN A 156 3.04 -4.89 -16.73
CA GLN A 156 3.41 -4.59 -18.12
C GLN A 156 2.20 -4.45 -19.04
N SER A 157 1.11 -5.21 -18.79
CA SER A 157 -0.11 -5.11 -19.59
C SER A 157 -0.80 -3.73 -19.53
N PHE A 158 -0.41 -2.88 -18.56
CA PHE A 158 -0.83 -1.49 -18.45
C PHE A 158 0.16 -0.48 -19.09
N GLY A 159 1.15 -0.94 -19.86
CA GLY A 159 2.09 -0.10 -20.61
C GLY A 159 3.30 0.38 -19.81
N CYS A 160 3.72 -0.38 -18.80
CA CYS A 160 4.88 -0.07 -17.97
C CYS A 160 6.08 -0.99 -18.28
N ASN A 161 7.29 -0.40 -18.23
CA ASN A 161 8.56 -1.03 -18.55
C ASN A 161 9.56 -0.88 -17.39
#